data_AF-A0A816HXT5-F1
#
_entry.id   AF-A0A816HXT5-F1
#
_cell.length_a   1.000
_cell.length_b   1.000
_cell.length_c   1.000
_cell.angle_alpha   90.00
_cell.angle_beta   90.00
_cell.angle_gamma   90.00
#
_symmetry.space_group_name_H-M   'P 1'
#
loop_
_entity.id
_entity.type
_entity.pdbx_description
1 polymer ?
#
loop_
_entity_poly.entity_id
_entity_poly.type
_entity_poly.pdbx_seq_one_letter_code
_entity_poly.pdbx_strand_id
1 'polypeptide(L)'
;MSNVEDNKSSHDQLSSQVFLDLVDSVIADVASECHRVARLGLDRDLEVVEEELRLSVEARAKVADPSNNLETNTKYVVDIFGQSHPPVATEVFNCMNCGETDRCWKVCSSFGKMHGKKGSR
;
A
#
# COMPACT_ATOMS: atom_id res chain seq x y z
N MET A 1 -8.94 -35.06 -57.44
CA MET A 1 -9.36 -34.34 -56.21
C MET A 1 -8.16 -33.75 -55.44
N SER A 2 -6.99 -33.56 -56.07
CA SER A 2 -5.75 -33.11 -55.40
C SER A 2 -5.63 -31.59 -55.18
N ASN A 3 -6.25 -30.76 -56.03
CA ASN A 3 -6.06 -29.30 -55.98
C ASN A 3 -6.63 -28.57 -54.75
N VAL A 4 -7.50 -29.21 -53.96
CA VAL A 4 -8.18 -28.54 -52.82
C VAL A 4 -7.32 -28.60 -51.55
N GLU A 5 -6.59 -29.69 -51.34
CA GLU A 5 -5.75 -29.86 -50.15
C GLU A 5 -4.45 -29.04 -50.23
N ASP A 6 -3.82 -28.96 -51.41
CA ASP A 6 -2.65 -28.11 -51.65
C ASP A 6 -2.96 -26.61 -51.44
N ASN A 7 -4.15 -26.18 -51.83
CA ASN A 7 -4.59 -24.79 -51.71
C ASN A 7 -4.87 -24.42 -50.24
N LYS A 8 -5.41 -25.37 -49.46
CA LYS A 8 -5.61 -25.21 -48.01
C LYS A 8 -4.28 -25.15 -47.26
N SER A 9 -3.35 -26.05 -47.58
CA SER A 9 -1.98 -26.05 -47.02
C SER A 9 -1.25 -24.73 -47.30
N SER A 10 -1.36 -24.21 -48.52
CA SER A 10 -0.76 -22.93 -48.91
C SER A 10 -1.37 -21.74 -48.15
N HIS A 11 -2.69 -21.74 -47.98
CA HIS A 11 -3.39 -20.71 -47.20
C HIS A 11 -2.98 -20.74 -45.72
N ASP A 12 -2.86 -21.93 -45.12
CA ASP A 12 -2.46 -22.08 -43.72
C ASP A 12 -1.02 -21.60 -43.49
N GLN A 13 -0.11 -21.89 -44.43
CA GLN A 13 1.28 -21.38 -44.41
C GLN A 13 1.32 -19.85 -44.53
N LEU A 14 0.56 -19.27 -45.46
CA LEU A 14 0.47 -17.81 -45.62
C LEU A 14 -0.09 -17.14 -44.36
N SER A 15 -1.16 -17.69 -43.77
CA SER A 15 -1.75 -17.15 -42.55
C SER A 15 -0.78 -17.21 -41.37
N SER A 16 0.02 -18.28 -41.28
CA SER A 16 1.04 -18.44 -40.24
C SER A 16 2.16 -17.41 -40.41
N GLN A 17 2.62 -17.17 -41.64
CA GLN A 17 3.64 -16.16 -41.90
C GLN A 17 3.15 -14.76 -41.55
N VAL A 18 1.95 -14.39 -41.99
CA VAL A 18 1.35 -13.08 -41.68
C VAL A 18 1.20 -12.89 -40.17
N PHE A 19 0.77 -13.94 -39.46
CA PHE A 19 0.68 -13.89 -38.00
C PHE A 19 2.05 -13.66 -37.35
N LEU A 20 3.09 -14.36 -37.79
CA LEU A 20 4.44 -14.17 -37.27
C LEU A 20 4.94 -12.74 -37.52
N ASP A 21 4.75 -12.20 -38.72
CA ASP A 21 5.16 -10.83 -39.06
C ASP A 21 4.44 -9.79 -38.16
N LEU A 22 3.15 -10.02 -37.88
CA LEU A 22 2.38 -9.16 -36.96
C LEU A 22 2.87 -9.28 -35.53
N VAL A 23 3.17 -10.50 -35.06
CA VAL A 23 3.71 -10.73 -33.71
C VAL A 23 5.07 -10.07 -33.56
N ASP A 24 5.96 -10.22 -34.54
CA ASP A 24 7.28 -9.60 -34.53
C ASP A 24 7.18 -8.07 -34.52
N SER A 25 6.22 -7.48 -35.27
CA SER A 25 5.95 -6.04 -35.22
C SER A 25 5.52 -5.60 -33.81
N VAL A 26 4.58 -6.31 -33.18
CA VAL A 26 4.10 -5.98 -31.83
C VAL A 26 5.23 -6.12 -30.80
N ILE A 27 6.07 -7.15 -30.92
CA ILE A 27 7.23 -7.34 -30.04
C ILE A 27 8.20 -6.17 -30.19
N ALA A 28 8.50 -5.75 -31.43
CA ALA A 28 9.38 -4.61 -31.70
C ALA A 28 8.83 -3.30 -31.13
N ASP A 29 7.52 -3.07 -31.25
CA ASP A 29 6.85 -1.89 -30.68
C ASP A 29 6.94 -1.87 -29.15
N VAL A 30 6.59 -2.99 -28.49
CA VAL A 30 6.66 -3.11 -27.02
C VAL A 30 8.09 -2.95 -26.53
N ALA A 31 9.06 -3.62 -27.17
CA ALA A 31 10.47 -3.52 -26.78
C ALA A 31 11.00 -2.08 -26.92
N SER A 32 10.63 -1.39 -28.00
CA SER A 32 11.01 0.00 -28.24
C SER A 32 10.41 0.93 -27.20
N GLU A 33 9.15 0.72 -26.82
CA GLU A 33 8.48 1.53 -25.82
C GLU A 33 9.03 1.29 -24.41
N CYS A 34 9.29 0.04 -24.03
CA CYS A 34 9.97 -0.30 -22.78
C CYS A 34 11.36 0.36 -22.72
N HIS A 35 12.12 0.30 -23.81
CA HIS A 35 13.43 0.95 -23.89
C HIS A 35 13.32 2.48 -23.77
N ARG A 36 12.31 3.08 -24.39
CA ARG A 36 12.02 4.53 -24.29
C ARG A 36 11.70 4.93 -22.85
N VAL A 37 10.83 4.19 -22.17
CA VAL A 37 10.47 4.41 -20.77
C VAL A 37 11.70 4.32 -19.87
N ALA A 38 12.51 3.26 -20.02
CA ALA A 38 13.74 3.09 -19.25
C ALA A 38 14.77 4.21 -19.50
N ARG A 39 14.97 4.61 -20.77
CA ARG A 39 15.92 5.69 -21.11
C ARG A 39 15.50 7.06 -20.60
N LEU A 40 14.20 7.32 -20.50
CA LEU A 40 13.66 8.58 -20.00
C LEU A 40 13.40 8.57 -18.49
N GLY A 41 13.60 7.43 -17.80
CA GLY A 41 13.30 7.30 -16.38
C GLY A 41 11.82 7.46 -16.05
N LEU A 42 10.92 7.11 -16.98
CA LEU A 42 9.47 7.24 -16.80
C LEU A 42 8.85 6.08 -16.01
N ASP A 43 9.68 5.18 -15.48
CA ASP A 43 9.25 4.06 -14.66
C ASP A 43 8.84 4.55 -13.26
N ARG A 44 7.54 4.83 -13.13
CA ARG A 44 6.88 5.34 -11.93
C ARG A 44 7.08 4.44 -10.71
N ASP A 45 7.19 3.12 -10.91
CA ASP A 45 7.38 2.18 -9.81
C ASP A 45 8.80 2.27 -9.25
N LEU A 46 9.79 2.50 -10.12
CA LEU A 46 11.17 2.71 -9.70
C LEU A 46 11.33 4.01 -8.88
N GLU A 47 10.69 5.09 -9.35
CA GLU A 47 10.75 6.41 -8.72
C GLU A 47 10.12 6.41 -7.31
N VAL A 48 8.99 5.69 -7.14
CA VAL A 48 8.33 5.52 -5.83
C VAL A 48 9.18 4.68 -4.88
N VAL A 49 9.76 3.58 -5.36
CA VAL A 49 10.61 2.70 -4.54
C VAL A 49 11.89 3.40 -4.10
N GLU A 50 12.50 4.21 -4.98
CA GLU A 50 13.70 4.98 -4.65
C GLU A 50 13.41 6.06 -3.60
N GLU A 51 12.28 6.76 -3.69
CA GLU A 51 11.89 7.76 -2.68
C GLU A 51 11.53 7.12 -1.34
N GLU A 52 10.80 5.99 -1.32
CA GLU A 52 10.53 5.21 -0.11
C GLU A 52 11.83 4.74 0.58
N LEU A 53 12.81 4.30 -0.21
CA LEU A 53 14.13 3.92 0.30
C LEU A 53 14.84 5.13 0.91
N ARG A 54 14.81 6.29 0.25
CA ARG A 54 15.42 7.53 0.74
C ARG A 54 14.80 7.96 2.07
N LEU A 55 13.48 7.95 2.18
CA LEU A 55 12.75 8.24 3.41
C LEU A 55 13.09 7.26 4.53
N SER A 56 13.22 5.97 4.21
CA SER A 56 13.60 4.93 5.18
C SER A 56 15.02 5.12 5.73
N VAL A 57 15.97 5.49 4.87
CA VAL A 57 17.35 5.80 5.28
C VAL A 57 17.38 7.05 6.15
N GLU A 58 16.66 8.10 5.77
CA GLU A 58 16.56 9.33 6.55
C GLU A 58 15.92 9.10 7.93
N ALA A 59 14.86 8.30 8.01
CA ALA A 59 14.23 7.92 9.27
C ALA A 59 15.20 7.15 10.18
N ARG A 60 15.95 6.19 9.63
CA ARG A 60 16.98 5.44 10.39
C ARG A 60 18.11 6.34 10.86
N ALA A 61 18.56 7.28 10.04
CA ALA A 61 19.58 8.26 10.41
C ALA A 61 19.10 9.18 11.55
N LYS A 62 17.84 9.63 11.50
CA LYS A 62 17.22 10.43 12.58
C LYS A 62 17.07 9.68 13.90
N VAL A 63 16.86 8.36 13.87
CA VAL A 63 16.82 7.52 15.08
C VAL A 63 18.23 7.28 15.63
N ALA A 64 19.24 7.18 14.76
CA ALA A 64 20.63 6.93 15.15
C ALA A 64 21.37 8.17 15.65
N ASP A 65 20.83 9.37 15.42
CA ASP A 65 21.44 10.63 15.88
C ASP A 65 21.33 10.74 17.41
N PRO A 66 22.46 10.69 18.16
CA PRO A 66 22.44 10.79 19.62
C PRO A 66 22.09 12.20 20.13
N SER A 67 22.02 13.21 19.25
CA SER A 67 21.48 14.53 19.57
C SER A 67 19.95 14.60 19.46
N ASN A 68 19.33 13.60 18.83
CA ASN A 68 17.91 13.36 18.95
C ASN A 68 17.67 12.78 20.35
N ASN A 69 17.50 13.69 21.30
CA ASN A 69 16.82 13.40 22.54
C ASN A 69 15.38 12.98 22.18
N LEU A 70 15.20 11.73 21.73
CA LEU A 70 14.04 10.94 22.14
C LEU A 70 14.21 10.77 23.65
N GLU A 71 13.98 11.87 24.35
CA GLU A 71 14.01 11.96 25.77
C GLU A 71 13.07 10.85 26.22
N THR A 72 13.67 9.86 26.87
CA THR A 72 13.04 8.92 27.77
C THR A 72 12.44 9.66 28.98
N ASN A 73 11.90 10.86 28.77
CA ASN A 73 11.04 11.59 29.66
C ASN A 73 9.66 10.95 29.50
N THR A 74 9.48 9.87 30.26
CA THR A 74 8.27 9.07 30.50
C THR A 74 7.06 9.86 31.00
N LYS A 75 7.02 11.18 30.74
CA LYS A 75 6.04 12.10 31.29
C LYS A 75 5.09 12.65 30.25
N TYR A 76 5.43 12.78 28.96
CA TYR A 76 4.50 13.24 27.92
C TYR A 76 4.91 12.73 26.52
N VAL A 77 3.99 12.08 25.80
CA VAL A 77 4.18 11.73 24.38
C VAL A 77 3.71 12.92 23.53
N VAL A 78 4.57 13.42 22.65
CA VAL A 78 4.24 14.52 21.73
C VAL A 78 3.70 13.94 20.42
N ASP A 79 2.49 14.35 20.03
CA ASP A 79 1.84 13.92 18.78
C ASP A 79 2.40 14.68 17.55
N ILE A 80 2.08 14.22 16.33
CA ILE A 80 2.50 14.76 15.02
C ILE A 80 2.16 16.26 14.88
N PHE A 81 1.15 16.76 15.61
CA PHE A 81 0.79 18.19 15.67
C PHE A 81 1.55 18.99 16.74
N GLY A 82 2.53 18.41 17.42
CA GLY A 82 3.30 19.06 18.47
C GLY A 82 2.56 19.22 19.80
N GLN A 83 1.43 18.53 20.00
CA GLN A 83 0.67 18.57 21.26
C GLN A 83 1.21 17.52 22.23
N SER A 84 1.44 17.92 23.49
CA SER A 84 1.87 17.02 24.56
C SER A 84 0.66 16.33 25.20
N HIS A 85 0.52 15.02 25.02
CA HIS A 85 -0.53 14.25 25.67
C HIS A 85 -0.05 13.67 27.00
N PRO A 86 -0.87 13.74 28.06
CA PRO A 86 -0.55 13.07 29.32
C PRO A 86 -0.50 11.55 29.10
N PRO A 87 0.37 10.81 29.82
CA PRO A 87 0.53 9.35 29.66
C PRO A 87 -0.73 8.57 30.01
N VAL A 88 -1.62 9.20 30.78
CA VAL A 88 -2.93 8.69 31.14
C VAL A 88 -3.95 9.74 30.75
N ALA A 89 -4.89 9.38 29.87
CA ALA A 89 -6.03 10.22 29.54
C ALA A 89 -6.85 10.48 30.82
N THR A 90 -6.81 11.72 31.29
CA THR A 90 -7.58 12.21 32.45
C THR A 90 -9.02 12.56 32.10
N GLU A 91 -9.34 12.64 30.80
CA GLU A 91 -10.68 12.98 30.34
C GLU A 91 -11.64 11.80 30.55
N VAL A 92 -12.76 12.12 31.21
CA VAL A 92 -13.87 11.22 31.50
C VAL A 92 -14.98 11.60 30.54
N PHE A 93 -15.45 10.65 29.74
CA PHE A 93 -16.57 10.87 28.82
C PHE A 93 -17.78 10.07 29.27
N ASN A 94 -18.97 10.61 29.02
CA ASN A 94 -20.21 9.90 29.26
C ASN A 94 -20.42 8.87 28.14
N CYS A 95 -20.60 7.60 28.51
CA CYS A 95 -21.00 6.54 27.61
C CYS A 95 -22.31 6.93 26.93
N MET A 96 -22.29 7.23 25.63
CA MET A 96 -23.52 7.61 24.90
C MET A 96 -24.55 6.47 24.80
N ASN A 97 -24.16 5.23 25.14
CA ASN A 97 -25.04 4.06 25.14
C ASN A 97 -25.63 3.72 26.53
N CYS A 98 -24.97 4.14 27.62
CA CYS A 98 -25.27 3.69 28.97
C CYS A 98 -25.33 4.80 30.02
N GLY A 99 -24.94 6.04 29.66
CA GLY A 99 -25.00 7.21 30.52
C GLY A 99 -23.94 7.28 31.62
N GLU A 100 -23.22 6.19 31.88
CA GLU A 100 -22.17 6.16 32.90
C GLU A 100 -20.90 6.89 32.43
N THR A 101 -20.28 7.64 33.34
CA THR A 101 -18.99 8.32 33.15
C THR A 101 -17.86 7.30 33.16
N ASP A 102 -17.25 7.02 32.02
CA ASP A 102 -16.14 6.06 31.90
C ASP A 102 -14.84 6.77 31.46
N ARG A 103 -13.70 6.30 31.98
CA ARG A 103 -12.37 6.77 31.54
C ARG A 103 -12.08 6.22 30.15
N CYS A 104 -11.59 7.06 29.22
CA CYS A 104 -11.35 6.72 27.81
C CYS A 104 -10.67 5.37 27.53
N TRP A 105 -9.71 4.95 28.37
CA TRP A 105 -8.99 3.70 28.15
C TRP A 105 -9.79 2.43 28.52
N LYS A 106 -10.91 2.57 29.26
CA LYS A 106 -11.81 1.45 29.62
C LYS A 106 -12.87 1.13 28.58
N VAL A 107 -13.00 1.95 27.52
CA VAL A 107 -14.00 1.74 26.45
C VAL A 107 -13.88 0.33 25.84
N CYS A 108 -12.66 -0.24 25.79
CA CYS A 108 -12.44 -1.59 25.24
C CYS A 108 -12.93 -2.75 26.15
N SER A 109 -12.95 -2.58 27.48
CA SER A 109 -13.40 -3.65 28.40
C SER A 109 -14.91 -3.62 28.67
N SER A 110 -15.55 -2.46 28.52
CA SER A 110 -16.99 -2.30 28.73
C SER A 110 -17.84 -2.72 27.51
N PHE A 111 -17.31 -2.61 26.29
CA PHE A 111 -18.04 -2.95 25.06
C PHE A 111 -18.46 -4.43 25.03
N GLY A 112 -17.58 -5.34 25.46
CA GLY A 112 -17.87 -6.78 25.53
C GLY A 112 -18.93 -7.17 26.56
N LYS A 113 -19.14 -6.38 27.62
CA LYS A 113 -20.16 -6.64 28.66
C LYS A 113 -21.53 -6.06 28.31
N MET A 114 -21.60 -4.95 27.57
CA MET A 114 -22.88 -4.36 27.16
C MET A 114 -23.63 -5.21 26.13
N HIS A 115 -22.93 -5.86 25.20
CA HIS A 115 -23.56 -6.76 24.22
C HIS A 115 -23.94 -8.14 24.79
N GLY A 116 -23.53 -8.46 26.02
CA GLY A 116 -23.83 -9.73 26.70
C GLY A 116 -25.10 -9.71 27.57
N LYS A 117 -25.70 -8.54 27.84
CA LYS A 117 -26.96 -8.43 28.61
C LYS A 117 -28.16 -8.22 27.69
N LYS A 118 -28.44 -9.19 26.82
CA LYS A 118 -29.78 -9.42 26.28
C LYS A 118 -30.24 -10.79 26.79
N GLY A 119 -30.92 -10.80 27.93
CA GLY A 119 -31.55 -11.99 28.46
C GLY A 119 -31.49 -12.11 29.97
N SER A 120 -32.43 -11.48 30.66
CA SER A 120 -33.40 -12.13 31.54
C SER A 120 -34.17 -11.06 32.32
N ARG A 121 -35.43 -11.37 32.58
CA ARG A 121 -36.45 -10.55 33.23
C ARG A 121 -36.02 -9.95 34.56
#